data_AF-A0A4Q3CX01-F1
#
_entry.id   AF-A0A4Q3CX01-F1
#
_cell.length_a   1.000
_cell.length_b   1.000
_cell.length_c   1.000
_cell.angle_alpha   90.00
_cell.angle_beta   90.00
_cell.angle_gamma   90.00
#
_symmetry.space_group_name_H-M   'P 1'
#
loop_
_entity.id
_entity.type
_entity.pdbx_description
1 polymer ?
#
loop_
_entity_poly.entity_id
_entity_poly.type
_entity_poly.pdbx_seq_one_letter_code
_entity_poly.pdbx_strand_id
1 'polypeptide(L)'
;AAIGRLAAQNATTAQIMRLKDTQLLFRAAIRDGDTESRTLTNERFHSIMGEMADNEFLMPSLRRLLIDHARIGMTFYNTRRPELADQRVVAVEHHDQFIALIEAGDAEGCADIAIAHWELSRAQIESFVTPTSVFAPLGRVPDSMA
;
A
#
# COMPACT_ATOMS: atom_id res chain seq x y z
N ALA A 1 4.86 -9.16 0.37
CA ALA A 1 5.63 -10.32 -0.11
C ALA A 1 4.76 -11.54 -0.45
N ALA A 2 4.17 -12.26 0.52
CA ALA A 2 3.44 -13.51 0.26
C ALA A 2 2.28 -13.38 -0.77
N ILE A 3 1.45 -12.35 -0.64
CA ILE A 3 0.39 -12.04 -1.62
C ILE A 3 0.97 -11.83 -3.03
N GLY A 4 2.09 -11.09 -3.15
CA GLY A 4 2.73 -10.84 -4.45
C GLY A 4 3.22 -12.13 -5.12
N ARG A 5 3.86 -13.03 -4.35
CA ARG A 5 4.32 -14.34 -4.85
C ARG A 5 3.16 -15.14 -5.43
N LEU A 6 2.09 -15.27 -4.66
CA LEU A 6 0.92 -16.06 -5.05
C LEU A 6 0.17 -15.41 -6.20
N ALA A 7 0.08 -14.08 -6.23
CA ALA A 7 -0.54 -13.36 -7.34
C ALA A 7 0.18 -13.66 -8.67
N ALA A 8 1.52 -13.65 -8.69
CA ALA A 8 2.27 -14.03 -9.89
C ALA A 8 2.05 -15.49 -10.33
N GLN A 9 1.81 -16.40 -9.38
CA GLN A 9 1.61 -17.82 -9.65
C GLN A 9 0.20 -18.15 -10.15
N ASN A 10 -0.81 -17.44 -9.62
CA ASN A 10 -2.22 -17.83 -9.74
C ASN A 10 -3.06 -16.87 -10.58
N ALA A 11 -2.51 -15.73 -11.02
CA ALA A 11 -3.27 -14.72 -11.75
C ALA A 11 -3.89 -15.26 -13.05
N THR A 12 -5.15 -14.90 -13.26
CA THR A 12 -5.86 -15.10 -14.53
C THR A 12 -5.73 -13.89 -15.45
N THR A 13 -5.86 -14.08 -16.76
CA THR A 13 -5.88 -12.99 -17.75
C THR A 13 -6.93 -11.92 -17.41
N ALA A 14 -8.12 -12.33 -16.94
CA ALA A 14 -9.18 -11.41 -16.55
C ALA A 14 -8.79 -10.56 -15.33
N GLN A 15 -8.12 -11.14 -14.34
CA GLN A 15 -7.61 -10.39 -13.18
C GLN A 15 -6.52 -9.40 -13.59
N ILE A 16 -5.59 -9.79 -14.47
CA ILE A 16 -4.53 -8.91 -14.98
C ILE A 16 -5.12 -7.71 -15.71
N MET A 17 -6.13 -7.90 -16.56
CA MET A 17 -6.82 -6.79 -17.24
C MET A 17 -7.45 -5.83 -16.22
N ARG A 18 -8.16 -6.33 -15.20
CA ARG A 18 -8.72 -5.47 -14.14
C ARG A 18 -7.64 -4.71 -13.36
N LEU A 19 -6.46 -5.33 -13.15
CA LEU A 19 -5.34 -4.70 -12.47
C LEU A 19 -4.78 -3.54 -13.31
N LYS A 20 -4.63 -3.75 -14.64
CA LYS A 20 -4.23 -2.71 -15.60
C LYS A 20 -5.22 -1.55 -15.66
N ASP A 21 -6.52 -1.84 -15.73
CA ASP A 21 -7.57 -0.80 -15.72
C ASP A 21 -7.52 0.03 -14.43
N THR A 22 -7.35 -0.64 -13.29
CA THR A 22 -7.23 0.03 -11.99
C THR A 22 -6.00 0.93 -11.92
N GLN A 23 -4.88 0.50 -12.49
CA GLN A 23 -3.65 1.29 -12.57
C GLN A 23 -3.81 2.54 -13.46
N LEU A 24 -4.55 2.45 -14.56
CA LEU A 24 -4.86 3.61 -15.40
C LEU A 24 -5.67 4.66 -14.61
N LEU A 25 -6.66 4.21 -13.82
CA LEU A 25 -7.46 5.08 -12.96
C LEU A 25 -6.62 5.69 -11.83
N PHE A 26 -5.72 4.91 -11.22
CA PHE A 26 -4.80 5.39 -10.19
C PHE A 26 -3.88 6.50 -10.72
N ARG A 27 -3.32 6.31 -11.93
CA ARG A 27 -2.49 7.32 -12.60
C ARG A 27 -3.29 8.59 -12.91
N ALA A 28 -4.53 8.46 -13.37
CA ALA A 28 -5.41 9.60 -13.61
C ALA A 28 -5.69 10.37 -12.32
N ALA A 29 -6.03 9.68 -11.23
CA ALA A 29 -6.29 10.31 -9.94
C ALA A 29 -5.08 11.07 -9.39
N ILE A 30 -3.86 10.54 -9.56
CA ILE A 30 -2.63 11.25 -9.18
C ILE A 30 -2.44 12.53 -10.00
N ARG A 31 -2.60 12.45 -11.32
CA ARG A 31 -2.45 13.60 -12.23
C ARG A 31 -3.45 14.70 -11.89
N ASP A 32 -4.69 14.32 -11.59
CA ASP A 32 -5.79 15.26 -11.35
C ASP A 32 -5.81 15.78 -9.90
N GLY A 33 -4.92 15.26 -9.04
CA GLY A 33 -4.86 15.63 -7.62
C GLY A 33 -6.05 15.12 -6.79
N ASP A 34 -6.76 14.11 -7.29
CA ASP A 34 -7.89 13.51 -6.61
C ASP A 34 -7.43 12.52 -5.54
N THR A 35 -7.39 13.00 -4.29
CA THR A 35 -6.90 12.21 -3.16
C THR A 35 -7.81 11.02 -2.84
N GLU A 36 -9.11 11.17 -3.01
CA GLU A 36 -10.10 10.12 -2.73
C GLU A 36 -9.98 9.01 -3.76
N SER A 37 -10.09 9.35 -5.05
CA SER A 37 -9.97 8.37 -6.13
C SER A 37 -8.61 7.69 -6.11
N ARG A 38 -7.52 8.42 -5.81
CA ARG A 38 -6.17 7.82 -5.66
C ARG A 38 -6.14 6.78 -4.55
N THR A 39 -6.77 7.06 -3.41
CA THR A 39 -6.78 6.14 -2.26
C THR A 39 -7.59 4.89 -2.57
N LEU A 40 -8.78 5.05 -3.15
CA LEU A 40 -9.65 3.94 -3.51
C LEU A 40 -9.06 3.06 -4.62
N THR A 41 -8.46 3.66 -5.64
CA THR A 41 -7.80 2.90 -6.72
C THR A 41 -6.54 2.20 -6.25
N ASN A 42 -5.77 2.79 -5.32
CA ASN A 42 -4.66 2.09 -4.66
C ASN A 42 -5.14 0.88 -3.86
N GLU A 43 -6.16 1.06 -3.01
CA GLU A 43 -6.78 -0.04 -2.27
C GLU A 43 -7.23 -1.15 -3.22
N ARG A 44 -7.94 -0.77 -4.28
CA ARG A 44 -8.49 -1.73 -5.25
C ARG A 44 -7.40 -2.51 -5.97
N PHE A 45 -6.28 -1.87 -6.33
CA PHE A 45 -5.14 -2.52 -6.97
C PHE A 45 -4.62 -3.67 -6.10
N HIS A 46 -4.33 -3.39 -4.82
CA HIS A 46 -3.83 -4.40 -3.89
C HIS A 46 -4.89 -5.44 -3.52
N SER A 47 -6.17 -5.07 -3.50
CA SER A 47 -7.29 -5.99 -3.30
C SER A 47 -7.39 -7.02 -4.44
N ILE A 48 -7.22 -6.59 -5.69
CA ILE A 48 -7.18 -7.49 -6.86
C ILE A 48 -5.99 -8.45 -6.76
N MET A 49 -4.81 -7.98 -6.34
CA MET A 49 -3.68 -8.88 -6.07
C MET A 49 -3.98 -9.89 -4.97
N GLY A 50 -4.72 -9.49 -3.94
CA GLY A 50 -5.25 -10.40 -2.93
C GLY A 50 -6.16 -11.47 -3.50
N GLU A 51 -7.04 -11.10 -4.44
CA GLU A 51 -7.91 -12.06 -5.16
C GLU A 51 -7.07 -13.01 -6.03
N MET A 52 -6.04 -12.49 -6.71
CA MET A 52 -5.12 -13.30 -7.52
C MET A 52 -4.36 -14.30 -6.67
N ALA A 53 -4.02 -13.98 -5.41
CA ALA A 53 -3.27 -14.89 -4.55
C ALA A 53 -4.00 -16.21 -4.23
N ASP A 54 -5.33 -16.27 -4.43
CA ASP A 54 -6.17 -17.46 -4.24
C ASP A 54 -5.88 -18.23 -2.94
N ASN A 55 -5.79 -17.47 -1.84
CA ASN A 55 -5.48 -18.01 -0.52
C ASN A 55 -6.43 -17.45 0.54
N GLU A 56 -7.36 -18.30 0.98
CA GLU A 56 -8.40 -17.94 1.95
C GLU A 56 -7.86 -17.52 3.32
N PHE A 57 -6.65 -17.94 3.67
CA PHE A 57 -6.02 -17.60 4.95
C PHE A 57 -5.35 -16.22 4.95
N LEU A 58 -4.91 -15.73 3.79
CA LEU A 58 -4.22 -14.44 3.69
C LEU A 58 -5.18 -13.26 3.43
N MET A 59 -6.27 -13.50 2.71
CA MET A 59 -7.23 -12.48 2.30
C MET A 59 -7.81 -11.67 3.49
N PRO A 60 -8.24 -12.27 4.62
CA PRO A 60 -8.77 -11.51 5.75
C PRO A 60 -7.76 -10.51 6.32
N SER A 61 -6.51 -10.93 6.48
CA SER A 61 -5.42 -10.09 6.97
C SER A 61 -5.09 -8.95 6.02
N LEU A 62 -5.04 -9.23 4.71
CA LEU A 62 -4.82 -8.21 3.70
C LEU A 62 -5.93 -7.15 3.73
N ARG A 63 -7.20 -7.57 3.75
CA ARG A 63 -8.35 -6.63 3.80
C ARG A 63 -8.26 -5.70 4.99
N ARG A 64 -7.86 -6.21 6.16
CA ARG A 64 -7.68 -5.37 7.34
C ARG A 64 -6.59 -4.32 7.13
N LEU A 65 -5.43 -4.74 6.62
CA LEU A 65 -4.32 -3.83 6.30
C LEU A 65 -4.74 -2.77 5.28
N LEU A 66 -5.51 -3.15 4.26
CA LEU A 66 -5.99 -2.23 3.22
C LEU A 66 -6.93 -1.16 3.78
N ILE A 67 -7.85 -1.53 4.68
CA ILE A 67 -8.74 -0.57 5.36
C ILE A 67 -7.91 0.43 6.16
N ASP A 68 -6.96 -0.05 6.95
CA ASP A 68 -6.14 0.81 7.80
C ASP A 68 -5.21 1.69 6.94
N HIS A 69 -4.63 1.15 5.86
CA HIS A 69 -3.81 1.91 4.91
C HIS A 69 -4.62 3.01 4.20
N ALA A 70 -5.87 2.73 3.78
CA ALA A 70 -6.72 3.74 3.16
C ALA A 70 -7.07 4.89 4.14
N ARG A 71 -7.37 4.57 5.41
CA ARG A 71 -7.66 5.59 6.44
C ARG A 71 -6.46 6.48 6.72
N ILE A 72 -5.27 5.89 6.84
CA ILE A 72 -4.01 6.63 6.98
C ILE A 72 -3.76 7.46 5.72
N GLY A 73 -3.94 6.86 4.55
CA GLY A 73 -3.65 7.49 3.27
C GLY A 73 -4.47 8.75 3.00
N MET A 74 -5.74 8.77 3.40
CA MET A 74 -6.60 9.97 3.34
C MET A 74 -6.12 11.11 4.25
N THR A 75 -5.34 10.82 5.28
CA THR A 75 -4.82 11.81 6.23
C THR A 75 -3.48 12.41 5.77
N PHE A 76 -2.55 11.56 5.30
CA PHE A 76 -1.18 11.99 4.99
C PHE A 76 -0.95 12.40 3.55
N TYR A 77 -1.57 11.72 2.59
CA TYR A 77 -1.31 11.95 1.18
C TYR A 77 -2.26 12.98 0.57
N ASN A 78 -2.57 14.03 1.34
CA ASN A 78 -3.24 15.20 0.83
C ASN A 78 -2.30 15.89 -0.20
N THR A 79 -2.84 16.31 -1.35
CA THR A 79 -2.12 17.01 -2.41
C THR A 79 -1.37 18.26 -1.95
N ARG A 80 -1.72 18.79 -0.78
CA ARG A 80 -1.05 19.92 -0.11
C ARG A 80 0.33 19.58 0.47
N ARG A 81 0.80 18.33 0.40
CA ARG A 81 2.14 17.90 0.80
C ARG A 81 3.05 17.69 -0.42
N PRO A 82 3.73 18.75 -0.91
CA PRO A 82 4.63 18.67 -2.06
C PRO A 82 5.83 17.74 -1.80
N GLU A 83 6.26 17.59 -0.54
CA GLU A 83 7.38 16.72 -0.15
C GLU A 83 7.14 15.23 -0.44
N LEU A 84 5.89 14.82 -0.67
CA LEU A 84 5.52 13.44 -1.02
C LEU A 84 5.32 13.25 -2.53
N ALA A 85 5.66 14.22 -3.38
CA ALA A 85 5.46 14.14 -4.82
C ALA A 85 6.26 13.01 -5.47
N ASP A 86 7.55 12.92 -5.17
CA ASP A 86 8.43 11.88 -5.73
C ASP A 86 7.96 10.48 -5.32
N GLN A 87 7.56 10.32 -4.05
CA GLN A 87 7.00 9.07 -3.55
C GLN A 87 5.76 8.61 -4.34
N ARG A 88 4.90 9.56 -4.78
CA ARG A 88 3.72 9.24 -5.60
C ARG A 88 4.12 8.73 -6.98
N VAL A 89 5.15 9.31 -7.60
CA VAL A 89 5.66 8.86 -8.90
C VAL A 89 6.20 7.44 -8.79
N VAL A 90 7.03 7.17 -7.78
CA VAL A 90 7.59 5.83 -7.54
C VAL A 90 6.48 4.80 -7.25
N ALA A 91 5.42 5.18 -6.52
CA ALA A 91 4.28 4.28 -6.29
C ALA A 91 3.57 3.86 -7.58
N VAL A 92 3.41 4.78 -8.55
CA VAL A 92 2.86 4.45 -9.89
C VAL A 92 3.77 3.47 -10.61
N GLU A 93 5.07 3.74 -10.63
CA GLU A 93 6.06 2.88 -11.29
C GLU A 93 6.10 1.47 -10.66
N HIS A 94 6.02 1.37 -9.34
CA HIS A 94 5.95 0.09 -8.65
C HIS A 94 4.69 -0.71 -9.02
N HIS A 95 3.53 -0.06 -9.20
CA HIS A 95 2.34 -0.76 -9.71
C HIS A 95 2.53 -1.29 -11.13
N ASP A 96 3.19 -0.53 -12.02
CA ASP A 96 3.51 -1.00 -13.37
C ASP A 96 4.48 -2.20 -13.33
N GLN A 97 5.48 -2.17 -12.44
CA GLN A 97 6.39 -3.29 -12.21
C GLN A 97 5.67 -4.53 -11.68
N PHE A 98 4.75 -4.38 -10.72
CA PHE A 98 3.91 -5.48 -10.26
C PHE A 98 3.16 -6.14 -11.42
N ILE A 99 2.51 -5.36 -12.28
CA ILE A 99 1.79 -5.88 -13.45
C ILE A 99 2.75 -6.69 -14.33
N ALA A 100 3.90 -6.12 -14.70
CA ALA A 100 4.87 -6.79 -15.57
C ALA A 100 5.39 -8.12 -14.97
N LEU A 101 5.70 -8.13 -13.67
CA LEU A 101 6.18 -9.31 -12.96
C LEU A 101 5.10 -10.39 -12.82
N ILE A 102 3.84 -10.00 -12.56
CA ILE A 102 2.70 -10.91 -12.53
C ILE A 102 2.47 -11.51 -13.92
N GLU A 103 2.54 -10.71 -15.00
CA GLU A 103 2.42 -11.22 -16.37
C GLU A 103 3.53 -12.19 -16.76
N ALA A 104 4.74 -11.99 -16.23
CA ALA A 104 5.86 -12.89 -16.42
C ALA A 104 5.84 -14.14 -15.51
N GLY A 105 4.93 -14.19 -14.52
CA GLY A 105 4.90 -15.24 -13.50
C GLY A 105 6.08 -15.19 -12.52
N ASP A 106 6.75 -14.04 -12.38
CA ASP A 106 7.93 -13.88 -11.54
C ASP A 106 7.54 -13.65 -10.06
N ALA A 107 7.41 -14.76 -9.34
CA ALA A 107 7.02 -14.75 -7.93
C ALA A 107 8.07 -14.06 -7.02
N GLU A 108 9.36 -14.25 -7.28
CA GLU A 108 10.43 -13.64 -6.47
C GLU A 108 10.46 -12.13 -6.69
N GLY A 109 10.46 -11.68 -7.95
CA GLY A 109 10.40 -10.26 -8.28
C GLY A 109 9.17 -9.59 -7.68
N CYS A 110 7.99 -10.24 -7.72
CA CYS A 110 6.78 -9.73 -7.06
C CYS A 110 6.92 -9.64 -5.53
N ALA A 111 7.68 -10.54 -4.90
CA ALA A 111 7.92 -10.47 -3.46
C ALA A 111 8.79 -9.27 -3.10
N ASP A 112 9.85 -9.05 -3.86
CA ASP A 112 10.85 -8.00 -3.65
C ASP A 112 10.22 -6.62 -3.86
N ILE A 113 9.50 -6.41 -4.97
CA ILE A 113 8.83 -5.14 -5.22
C ILE A 113 7.72 -4.87 -4.20
N ALA A 114 7.08 -5.90 -3.63
CA ALA A 114 6.12 -5.71 -2.55
C ALA A 114 6.74 -5.18 -1.25
N ILE A 115 7.98 -5.56 -0.96
CA ILE A 115 8.71 -5.01 0.19
C ILE A 115 9.09 -3.56 -0.12
N ALA A 116 9.68 -3.31 -1.29
CA ALA A 116 10.07 -1.95 -1.69
C ALA A 116 8.88 -0.98 -1.77
N HIS A 117 7.73 -1.44 -2.25
CA HIS A 117 6.51 -0.63 -2.29
C HIS A 117 5.96 -0.32 -0.90
N TRP A 118 5.99 -1.28 0.02
CA TRP A 118 5.62 -1.03 1.42
C TRP A 118 6.51 0.03 2.08
N GLU A 119 7.82 -0.04 1.85
CA GLU A 119 8.81 0.89 2.42
C GLU A 119 8.53 2.36 2.05
N LEU A 120 7.93 2.63 0.89
CA LEU A 120 7.51 3.99 0.53
C LEU A 120 6.56 4.58 1.58
N SER A 121 5.66 3.76 2.14
CA SER A 121 4.61 4.19 3.08
C SER A 121 4.96 4.04 4.55
N ARG A 122 6.08 3.37 4.88
CA ARG A 122 6.43 2.97 6.25
C ARG A 122 6.53 4.17 7.18
N ALA A 123 7.25 5.21 6.77
CA ALA A 123 7.47 6.39 7.61
C ALA A 123 6.15 7.11 7.96
N GLN A 124 5.20 7.19 7.03
CA GLN A 124 3.90 7.82 7.29
C GLN A 124 3.05 6.97 8.24
N ILE A 125 3.05 5.64 8.06
CA ILE A 125 2.34 4.72 8.94
C ILE A 125 2.92 4.75 10.37
N GLU A 126 4.25 4.73 10.50
CA GLU A 126 4.94 4.85 11.80
C GLU A 126 4.56 6.15 12.52
N SER A 127 4.50 7.27 11.80
CA SER A 127 4.10 8.57 12.37
C SER A 127 2.65 8.61 12.85
N PHE A 128 1.77 7.78 12.29
CA PHE A 128 0.37 7.69 12.69
C PHE A 128 0.19 6.84 13.95
N VAL A 129 0.92 5.73 14.05
CA VAL A 129 0.81 4.78 15.16
C VAL A 129 1.55 5.27 16.41
N THR A 130 2.64 6.02 16.23
CA THR A 130 3.42 6.61 17.32
C THR A 130 3.44 8.14 17.18
N PRO A 131 2.33 8.84 17.47
CA PRO A 131 2.32 10.29 17.38
C PRO A 131 3.30 10.89 18.39
N THR A 132 3.93 12.00 18.05
CA THR A 132 4.96 12.66 18.88
C THR A 132 4.47 12.99 20.29
N SER A 133 3.16 13.11 20.49
CA SER A 133 2.52 13.29 21.80
C SER A 133 2.65 12.10 22.75
N VAL A 134 3.05 10.91 22.28
CA VAL A 134 3.27 9.70 23.12
C VAL A 134 4.56 9.80 23.93
N PHE A 135 5.40 10.83 23.70
CA PHE A 135 6.50 11.20 24.61
C PHE A 135 6.05 12.06 25.81
N ALA A 136 4.75 12.24 26.02
CA ALA A 136 4.26 12.78 27.28
C ALA A 136 4.54 11.75 28.41
N PRO A 137 5.15 12.15 29.54
CA PRO A 137 5.40 11.23 30.64
C PRO A 137 4.09 10.58 31.08
N LEU A 138 4.08 9.24 31.16
CA LEU A 138 2.90 8.43 31.54
C LEU A 138 2.46 8.65 33.01
N GLY A 139 3.06 9.61 33.71
CA GLY A 139 2.84 9.94 35.11
C GLY A 139 4.14 10.43 35.77
N ARG A 140 4.05 10.87 37.03
CA ARG A 140 5.23 11.08 37.89
C ARG A 140 5.79 9.72 38.32
N VAL A 141 7.11 9.56 38.26
CA VAL A 141 7.81 8.43 38.91
C VAL A 141 7.55 8.55 40.42
N PRO A 142 7.11 7.48 41.12
CA PRO A 142 6.93 7.53 42.57
C PRO A 142 8.24 7.87 43.28
N ASP A 143 8.18 8.74 44.29
CA ASP A 143 9.34 9.22 45.06
C ASP A 143 10.13 8.10 45.76
N SER A 144 9.63 6.87 45.77
CA SER A 144 10.26 5.70 46.39
C SER A 144 11.38 5.05 45.56
N MET A 145 11.78 5.64 44.43
CA MET A 145 12.88 5.14 43.59
C MET A 145 14.02 6.16 43.39
N ALA A 146 14.13 7.17 44.27
CA ALA A 146 15.26 8.10 44.34
C ALA A 146 16.20 7.76 45.51
#